data_AF-A0A9P7W0S2-F1
#
_entry.id   AF-A0A9P7W0S2-F1
#
_cell.length_a   1.000
_cell.length_b   1.000
_cell.length_c   1.000
_cell.angle_alpha   90.00
_cell.angle_beta   90.00
_cell.angle_gamma   90.00
#
_symmetry.space_group_name_H-M   'P 1'
#
loop_
_entity.id
_entity.type
_entity.pdbx_description
1 polymer ?
#
loop_
_entity_poly.entity_id
_entity_poly.type
_entity_poly.pdbx_seq_one_letter_code
_entity_poly.pdbx_strand_id
1 'polypeptide(L)'
;MGAGSSGRLGIIDAAELPPMFNANNMQYIALMAGGDGALRTAREAIEDSREAGRADLDALLPTSHDALIGVTSSGRTPYVLGALQRARELGLLTIGLVCVRPSAVRMERNCTVVVDPVTGPEVITGSTRMKAGTATKMALNMISTGVQIKLGKTYGNLMVDLTVSNHKLISRARRIIRTVAAEVGLPPSYASIFTDDDQLDAVIRRCDGSVKLALVVVVSGWGIDLCREALTRRGGALRAVLEDVRFETASRVFKV
;
A
#
# COMPACT_ATOMS: atom_id res chain seq x y z
N MET A 1 6.88 5.77 11.18
CA MET A 1 7.13 6.76 12.26
C MET A 1 8.44 7.48 12.02
N GLY A 2 8.47 8.81 12.13
CA GLY A 2 9.69 9.60 11.88
C GLY A 2 9.59 11.04 12.40
N ALA A 3 10.67 11.81 12.29
CA ALA A 3 10.68 13.25 12.58
C ALA A 3 11.01 14.06 11.32
N GLY A 4 10.65 15.34 11.32
CA GLY A 4 10.95 16.26 10.20
C GLY A 4 10.62 15.66 8.83
N SER A 5 11.54 15.78 7.86
CA SER A 5 11.35 15.24 6.50
C SER A 5 11.03 13.75 6.47
N SER A 6 11.65 12.94 7.34
CA SER A 6 11.38 11.50 7.41
C SER A 6 9.93 11.19 7.82
N GLY A 7 9.40 11.93 8.80
CA GLY A 7 7.99 11.82 9.19
C GLY A 7 7.04 12.18 8.05
N ARG A 8 7.33 13.28 7.31
CA ARG A 8 6.48 13.76 6.20
C ARG A 8 6.43 12.75 5.07
N LEU A 9 7.56 12.13 4.74
CA LEU A 9 7.60 11.10 3.71
C LEU A 9 6.79 9.86 4.08
N GLY A 10 6.77 9.49 5.38
CA GLY A 10 5.88 8.45 5.88
C GLY A 10 4.40 8.81 5.71
N ILE A 11 4.02 10.06 6.03
CA ILE A 11 2.65 10.56 5.85
C ILE A 11 2.25 10.53 4.37
N ILE A 12 3.12 11.00 3.47
CA ILE A 12 2.83 11.02 2.03
C ILE A 12 2.63 9.60 1.49
N ASP A 13 3.49 8.65 1.85
CA ASP A 13 3.33 7.26 1.40
C ASP A 13 2.02 6.65 1.92
N ALA A 14 1.71 6.79 3.21
CA ALA A 14 0.46 6.29 3.78
C ALA A 14 -0.79 6.89 3.15
N ALA A 15 -0.79 8.21 2.88
CA ALA A 15 -1.92 8.92 2.27
C ALA A 15 -2.19 8.50 0.81
N GLU A 16 -1.19 7.98 0.10
CA GLU A 16 -1.33 7.52 -1.29
C GLU A 16 -1.97 6.13 -1.38
N LEU A 17 -1.96 5.32 -0.31
CA LEU A 17 -2.43 3.93 -0.35
C LEU A 17 -3.95 3.77 -0.51
N PRO A 18 -4.81 4.50 0.21
CA PRO A 18 -6.27 4.39 0.04
C PRO A 18 -6.74 4.69 -1.39
N PRO A 19 -6.37 5.83 -2.04
CA PRO A 19 -6.84 6.11 -3.39
C PRO A 19 -6.19 5.23 -4.46
N MET A 20 -5.03 4.61 -4.19
CA MET A 20 -4.32 3.77 -5.15
C MET A 20 -4.71 2.29 -5.06
N PHE A 21 -4.88 1.75 -3.86
CA PHE A 21 -5.06 0.30 -3.66
C PHE A 21 -6.35 -0.06 -2.93
N ASN A 22 -7.24 0.93 -2.75
CA ASN A 22 -8.46 0.78 -1.95
C ASN A 22 -8.11 0.18 -0.57
N ALA A 23 -6.99 0.64 -0.01
CA ALA A 23 -6.49 0.22 1.28
C ALA A 23 -7.28 0.90 2.40
N ASN A 24 -7.48 0.21 3.52
CA ASN A 24 -8.14 0.80 4.68
C ASN A 24 -7.26 1.92 5.26
N ASN A 25 -7.84 3.11 5.51
CA ASN A 25 -7.15 4.25 6.11
C ASN A 25 -6.49 3.91 7.46
N MET A 26 -7.06 2.98 8.21
CA MET A 26 -6.54 2.54 9.51
C MET A 26 -5.43 1.47 9.40
N GLN A 27 -5.18 0.93 8.21
CA GLN A 27 -4.15 -0.09 8.00
C GLN A 27 -2.75 0.52 7.89
N TYR A 28 -2.64 1.78 7.46
CA TYR A 28 -1.37 2.45 7.20
C TYR A 28 -1.33 3.79 7.93
N ILE A 29 -0.82 3.76 9.16
CA ILE A 29 -0.78 4.93 10.04
C ILE A 29 0.63 5.51 10.05
N ALA A 30 0.74 6.81 9.75
CA ALA A 30 2.00 7.53 9.77
C ALA A 30 2.08 8.44 11.01
N LEU A 31 3.00 8.13 11.92
CA LEU A 31 3.30 8.96 13.08
C LEU A 31 4.49 9.90 12.81
N MET A 32 4.35 11.15 13.24
CA MET A 32 5.36 12.18 13.14
C MET A 32 5.62 12.83 14.51
N ALA A 33 6.89 13.01 14.86
CA ALA A 33 7.29 13.79 16.04
C ALA A 33 6.64 15.19 16.00
N GLY A 34 5.84 15.49 17.02
CA GLY A 34 5.10 16.75 17.14
C GLY A 34 3.70 16.77 16.52
N GLY A 35 3.22 15.63 16.04
CA GLY A 35 1.85 15.43 15.54
C GLY A 35 1.55 16.18 14.24
N ASP A 36 0.26 16.29 13.89
CA ASP A 36 -0.19 16.88 12.62
C ASP A 36 0.28 18.33 12.41
N GLY A 37 0.41 19.10 13.49
CA GLY A 37 0.96 20.46 13.43
C GLY A 37 2.38 20.52 12.87
N ALA A 38 3.17 19.44 13.05
CA ALA A 38 4.53 19.34 12.55
C ALA A 38 4.61 19.14 11.01
N LEU A 39 3.48 18.84 10.35
CA LEU A 39 3.42 18.66 8.90
C LEU A 39 3.82 19.94 8.18
N ARG A 40 3.32 21.10 8.63
CA ARG A 40 3.58 22.41 8.00
C ARG A 40 4.69 23.21 8.70
N THR A 41 4.83 23.06 10.01
CA THR A 41 5.78 23.85 10.80
C THR A 41 6.67 22.92 11.60
N ALA A 42 7.99 23.02 11.44
CA ALA A 42 8.91 22.14 12.16
C ALA A 42 8.78 22.31 13.69
N ARG A 43 8.82 21.18 14.41
CA ARG A 43 8.87 21.11 15.87
C ARG A 43 10.06 20.26 16.28
N GLU A 44 11.23 20.85 16.27
CA GLU A 44 12.50 20.13 16.44
C GLU A 44 12.64 19.56 17.86
N ALA A 45 12.18 20.25 18.90
CA ALA A 45 12.35 19.83 20.29
C ALA A 45 11.79 18.44 20.64
N ILE A 46 10.84 17.91 19.86
CA ILE A 46 10.21 16.61 20.13
C ILE A 46 11.04 15.46 19.54
N GLU A 47 11.88 15.71 18.52
CA GLU A 47 12.66 14.65 17.86
C GLU A 47 13.72 14.03 18.78
N ASP A 48 14.13 14.77 19.81
CA ASP A 48 15.11 14.38 20.83
C ASP A 48 14.51 13.57 22.01
N SER A 49 13.20 13.31 22.00
CA SER A 49 12.53 12.56 23.08
C SER A 49 12.23 11.11 22.70
N ARG A 50 12.96 10.15 23.30
CA ARG A 50 12.61 8.71 23.21
C ARG A 50 11.22 8.43 23.75
N GLU A 51 10.89 9.05 24.88
CA GLU A 51 9.62 8.82 25.58
C GLU A 51 8.42 9.27 24.75
N ALA A 52 8.54 10.41 24.04
CA ALA A 52 7.49 10.86 23.13
C ALA A 52 7.24 9.83 22.01
N GLY A 53 8.29 9.19 21.49
CA GLY A 53 8.14 8.13 20.50
C GLY A 53 7.48 6.86 21.04
N ARG A 54 7.75 6.51 22.31
CA ARG A 54 7.07 5.40 23.00
C ARG A 54 5.58 5.71 23.19
N ALA A 55 5.29 6.89 23.72
CA ALA A 55 3.93 7.34 23.99
C ALA A 55 3.06 7.43 22.73
N ASP A 56 3.58 7.99 21.64
CA ASP A 56 2.84 8.08 20.37
C ASP A 56 2.55 6.70 19.78
N LEU A 57 3.46 5.73 19.94
CA LEU A 57 3.23 4.35 19.53
C LEU A 57 2.18 3.68 20.42
N ASP A 58 2.31 3.80 21.74
CA ASP A 58 1.38 3.18 22.71
C ASP A 58 -0.05 3.73 22.57
N ALA A 59 -0.20 5.00 22.18
CA ALA A 59 -1.50 5.62 21.93
C ALA A 59 -2.31 4.95 20.79
N LEU A 60 -1.64 4.23 19.88
CA LEU A 60 -2.31 3.45 18.83
C LEU A 60 -2.78 2.06 19.31
N LEU A 61 -2.43 1.66 20.53
CA LEU A 61 -2.70 0.34 21.08
C LEU A 61 -2.28 -0.81 20.14
N PRO A 62 -1.03 -0.82 19.64
CA PRO A 62 -0.59 -1.80 18.67
C PRO A 62 -0.49 -3.20 19.29
N THR A 63 -0.58 -4.20 18.43
CA THR A 63 -0.49 -5.62 18.76
C THR A 63 0.73 -6.26 18.10
N SER A 64 1.05 -7.51 18.45
CA SER A 64 2.09 -8.29 17.78
C SER A 64 1.79 -8.62 16.31
N HIS A 65 0.58 -8.33 15.82
CA HIS A 65 0.22 -8.46 14.41
C HIS A 65 0.57 -7.22 13.57
N ASP A 66 1.01 -6.14 14.23
CA ASP A 66 1.40 -4.90 13.59
C ASP A 66 2.91 -4.84 13.28
N ALA A 67 3.27 -3.93 12.38
CA ALA A 67 4.65 -3.66 12.04
C ALA A 67 4.97 -2.18 12.20
N LEU A 68 6.14 -1.87 12.78
CA LEU A 68 6.64 -0.50 12.88
C LEU A 68 7.80 -0.28 11.91
N ILE A 69 7.63 0.70 11.01
CA ILE A 69 8.74 1.24 10.21
C ILE A 69 9.23 2.54 10.86
N GLY A 70 10.38 2.49 11.51
CA GLY A 70 11.09 3.65 12.05
C GLY A 70 11.98 4.30 11.00
N VAL A 71 11.69 5.54 10.63
CA VAL A 71 12.36 6.27 9.54
C VAL A 71 13.22 7.39 10.12
N THR A 72 14.54 7.27 9.99
CA THR A 72 15.50 8.28 10.43
C THR A 72 16.73 8.29 9.52
N SER A 73 16.85 9.33 8.67
CA SER A 73 17.97 9.43 7.73
C SER A 73 19.33 9.47 8.44
N SER A 74 19.41 10.12 9.61
CA SER A 74 20.62 10.19 10.45
C SER A 74 20.91 8.89 11.20
N GLY A 75 19.96 7.96 11.27
CA GLY A 75 20.11 6.70 11.99
C GLY A 75 20.16 6.82 13.51
N ARG A 76 19.94 8.03 14.07
CA ARG A 76 20.14 8.31 15.51
C ARG A 76 19.04 9.16 16.17
N THR A 77 17.94 9.45 15.48
CA THR A 77 16.86 10.30 16.03
C THR A 77 16.21 9.64 17.26
N PRO A 78 16.31 10.21 18.48
CA PRO A 78 15.83 9.59 19.70
C PRO A 78 14.35 9.19 19.67
N TYR A 79 13.46 10.04 19.16
CA TYR A 79 12.03 9.72 19.00
C TYR A 79 11.80 8.40 18.26
N VAL A 80 12.53 8.18 17.17
CA VAL A 80 12.41 6.94 16.36
C VAL A 80 13.02 5.74 17.10
N LEU A 81 14.16 5.93 17.78
CA LEU A 81 14.82 4.87 18.52
C LEU A 81 13.98 4.38 19.71
N GLY A 82 13.33 5.30 20.44
CA GLY A 82 12.42 4.98 21.53
C GLY A 82 11.22 4.16 21.05
N ALA A 83 10.61 4.56 19.93
CA ALA A 83 9.51 3.82 19.33
C ALA A 83 9.92 2.42 18.84
N LEU A 84 11.08 2.28 18.18
CA LEU A 84 11.59 0.98 17.73
C LEU A 84 11.88 0.04 18.90
N GLN A 85 12.43 0.55 19.99
CA GLN A 85 12.62 -0.22 21.22
C GLN A 85 11.27 -0.70 21.77
N ARG A 86 10.29 0.19 21.90
CA ARG A 86 8.96 -0.14 22.42
C ARG A 86 8.22 -1.14 21.53
N ALA A 87 8.26 -0.97 20.22
CA ALA A 87 7.66 -1.91 19.28
C ALA A 87 8.25 -3.32 19.42
N ARG A 88 9.57 -3.43 19.63
CA ARG A 88 10.22 -4.72 19.91
C ARG A 88 9.76 -5.32 21.23
N GLU A 89 9.67 -4.52 22.30
CA GLU A 89 9.16 -4.98 23.60
C GLU A 89 7.72 -5.54 23.49
N LEU A 90 6.91 -4.96 22.61
CA LEU A 90 5.54 -5.38 22.31
C LEU A 90 5.44 -6.53 21.29
N GLY A 91 6.56 -6.98 20.72
CA GLY A 91 6.59 -8.09 19.77
C GLY A 91 6.15 -7.76 18.34
N LEU A 92 6.15 -6.47 17.95
CA LEU A 92 5.88 -6.06 16.58
C LEU A 92 7.04 -6.45 15.66
N LEU A 93 6.75 -6.60 14.36
CA LEU A 93 7.80 -6.58 13.34
C LEU A 93 8.42 -5.17 13.27
N THR A 94 9.71 -5.05 13.56
CA THR A 94 10.41 -3.76 13.58
C THR A 94 11.33 -3.60 12.38
N ILE A 95 11.15 -2.50 11.64
CA ILE A 95 11.92 -2.17 10.45
C ILE A 95 12.56 -0.80 10.65
N GLY A 96 13.89 -0.71 10.56
CA GLY A 96 14.61 0.56 10.59
C GLY A 96 15.00 1.01 9.18
N LEU A 97 14.57 2.20 8.75
CA LEU A 97 14.96 2.81 7.48
C LEU A 97 15.92 3.98 7.73
N VAL A 98 17.17 3.83 7.30
CA VAL A 98 18.28 4.76 7.58
C VAL A 98 19.12 5.03 6.33
N CYS A 99 19.84 6.16 6.26
CA CYS A 99 20.64 6.50 5.07
C CYS A 99 22.15 6.58 5.37
N VAL A 100 22.59 6.03 6.50
CA VAL A 100 23.97 6.12 6.98
C VAL A 100 24.43 4.82 7.63
N ARG A 101 25.75 4.58 7.58
CA ARG A 101 26.47 3.56 8.36
C ARG A 101 27.71 4.21 9.01
N PRO A 102 28.03 3.93 10.28
CA PRO A 102 27.20 3.19 11.26
C PRO A 102 25.95 3.98 11.67
N SER A 103 24.95 3.30 12.25
CA SER A 103 23.71 3.91 12.76
C SER A 103 23.29 3.33 14.10
N ALA A 104 22.70 4.15 14.98
CA ALA A 104 22.19 3.70 16.28
C ALA A 104 21.06 2.67 16.11
N VAL A 105 20.22 2.85 15.08
CA VAL A 105 19.20 1.86 14.67
C VAL A 105 19.77 0.44 14.55
N ARG A 106 20.95 0.29 13.94
CA ARG A 106 21.58 -1.03 13.79
C ARG A 106 22.33 -1.48 15.05
N MET A 107 22.98 -0.56 15.76
CA MET A 107 23.74 -0.87 16.98
C MET A 107 22.86 -1.30 18.15
N GLU A 108 21.68 -0.68 18.33
CA GLU A 108 20.75 -1.01 19.41
C GLU A 108 20.00 -2.34 19.19
N ARG A 109 20.08 -2.90 17.97
CA ARG A 109 19.48 -4.20 17.60
C ARG A 109 17.97 -4.29 17.88
N ASN A 110 17.26 -3.17 17.88
CA ASN A 110 15.82 -3.12 18.10
C ASN A 110 14.99 -3.44 16.86
N CYS A 111 15.63 -3.54 15.69
CA CYS A 111 14.99 -3.87 14.42
C CYS A 111 15.22 -5.32 14.00
N THR A 112 14.16 -6.01 13.58
CA THR A 112 14.24 -7.29 12.86
C THR A 112 14.91 -7.10 11.50
N VAL A 113 14.56 -6.01 10.79
CA VAL A 113 15.10 -5.68 9.47
C VAL A 113 15.62 -4.24 9.48
N VAL A 114 16.80 -4.02 8.89
CA VAL A 114 17.33 -2.66 8.70
C VAL A 114 17.58 -2.44 7.20
N VAL A 115 16.82 -1.50 6.63
CA VAL A 115 16.94 -1.03 5.25
C VAL A 115 17.83 0.21 5.27
N ASP A 116 19.03 0.12 4.67
CA ASP A 116 20.05 1.17 4.79
C ASP A 116 20.65 1.63 3.45
N PRO A 117 19.85 2.28 2.57
CA PRO A 117 20.36 2.89 1.34
C PRO A 117 21.31 4.05 1.67
N VAL A 118 22.60 3.78 1.79
CA VAL A 118 23.63 4.78 2.09
C VAL A 118 23.82 5.73 0.91
N THR A 119 23.49 7.01 1.10
CA THR A 119 23.48 8.01 0.02
C THR A 119 24.76 8.84 -0.06
N GLY A 120 25.69 8.67 0.90
CA GLY A 120 26.88 9.50 1.04
C GLY A 120 26.58 10.94 1.48
N PRO A 121 27.61 11.81 1.53
CA PRO A 121 27.46 13.22 1.93
C PRO A 121 26.47 13.98 1.05
N GLU A 122 25.64 14.82 1.64
CA GLU A 122 24.72 15.69 0.90
C GLU A 122 25.46 16.87 0.26
N VAL A 123 24.92 17.41 -0.84
CA VAL A 123 25.50 18.57 -1.54
C VAL A 123 25.52 19.82 -0.65
N ILE A 124 24.49 19.99 0.19
CA ILE A 124 24.50 20.90 1.32
C ILE A 124 24.70 20.05 2.56
N THR A 125 25.83 20.23 3.25
CA THR A 125 26.20 19.44 4.42
C THR A 125 25.05 19.41 5.44
N GLY A 126 24.60 18.21 5.81
CA GLY A 126 23.52 18.00 6.78
C GLY A 126 22.10 18.10 6.24
N SER A 127 21.89 18.59 5.00
CA SER A 127 20.57 18.74 4.39
C SER A 127 20.01 17.39 3.88
N THR A 128 19.71 16.48 4.81
CA THR A 128 19.24 15.11 4.53
C THR A 128 17.85 15.04 3.87
N ARG A 129 17.15 16.17 3.74
CA ARG A 129 15.93 16.26 2.91
C ARG A 129 16.20 16.02 1.42
N MET A 130 17.46 15.98 1.00
CA MET A 130 17.90 15.82 -0.39
C MET A 130 18.05 14.33 -0.75
N LYS A 131 19.26 13.81 -0.95
CA LYS A 131 19.44 12.42 -1.43
C LYS A 131 18.86 11.40 -0.46
N ALA A 132 19.10 11.56 0.85
CA ALA A 132 18.57 10.67 1.87
C ALA A 132 17.03 10.70 1.90
N GLY A 133 16.41 11.87 1.73
CA GLY A 133 14.97 12.03 1.57
C GLY A 133 14.43 11.29 0.33
N THR A 134 15.08 11.44 -0.82
CA THR A 134 14.71 10.73 -2.05
C THR A 134 14.83 9.21 -1.89
N ALA A 135 15.94 8.73 -1.32
CA ALA A 135 16.15 7.31 -1.03
C ALA A 135 15.07 6.76 -0.08
N THR A 136 14.71 7.54 0.94
CA THR A 136 13.63 7.21 1.88
C THR A 136 12.29 7.08 1.17
N LYS A 137 11.92 8.03 0.29
CA LYS A 137 10.66 7.95 -0.48
C LYS A 137 10.62 6.70 -1.37
N MET A 138 11.70 6.42 -2.09
CA MET A 138 11.78 5.23 -2.94
C MET A 138 11.64 3.95 -2.12
N ALA A 139 12.33 3.85 -0.98
CA ALA A 139 12.23 2.68 -0.11
C ALA A 139 10.82 2.48 0.45
N LEU A 140 10.16 3.55 0.92
CA LEU A 140 8.77 3.50 1.40
C LEU A 140 7.83 3.05 0.29
N ASN A 141 7.92 3.64 -0.89
CA ASN A 141 7.09 3.25 -2.04
C ASN A 141 7.32 1.80 -2.46
N MET A 142 8.56 1.30 -2.42
CA MET A 142 8.86 -0.10 -2.73
C MET A 142 8.24 -1.05 -1.70
N ILE A 143 8.35 -0.74 -0.41
CA ILE A 143 7.78 -1.55 0.67
C ILE A 143 6.25 -1.56 0.54
N SER A 144 5.64 -0.38 0.49
CA SER A 144 4.18 -0.25 0.48
C SER A 144 3.57 -0.85 -0.79
N THR A 145 4.10 -0.52 -1.97
CA THR A 145 3.65 -1.12 -3.25
C THR A 145 3.88 -2.63 -3.28
N GLY A 146 5.04 -3.10 -2.80
CA GLY A 146 5.35 -4.53 -2.73
C GLY A 146 4.36 -5.31 -1.87
N VAL A 147 3.97 -4.76 -0.71
CA VAL A 147 2.92 -5.32 0.14
C VAL A 147 1.59 -5.37 -0.60
N GLN A 148 1.18 -4.29 -1.27
CA GLN A 148 -0.11 -4.24 -1.99
C GLN A 148 -0.15 -5.24 -3.17
N ILE A 149 0.96 -5.43 -3.87
CA ILE A 149 1.08 -6.48 -4.90
C ILE A 149 0.86 -7.86 -4.27
N LYS A 150 1.50 -8.15 -3.13
CA LYS A 150 1.35 -9.42 -2.42
C LYS A 150 -0.06 -9.63 -1.85
N LEU A 151 -0.77 -8.56 -1.51
CA LEU A 151 -2.17 -8.57 -1.09
C LEU A 151 -3.16 -8.66 -2.28
N GLY A 152 -2.68 -8.85 -3.52
CA GLY A 152 -3.54 -9.03 -4.69
C GLY A 152 -4.25 -7.75 -5.14
N LYS A 153 -3.73 -6.57 -4.79
CA LYS A 153 -4.29 -5.28 -5.23
C LYS A 153 -3.98 -4.95 -6.70
N THR A 154 -3.07 -5.72 -7.31
CA THR A 154 -2.68 -5.59 -8.72
C THR A 154 -2.93 -6.88 -9.52
N TYR A 155 -3.03 -6.75 -10.84
CA TYR A 155 -2.98 -7.85 -11.80
C TYR A 155 -1.91 -7.51 -12.84
N GLY A 156 -0.79 -8.24 -12.80
CA GLY A 156 0.42 -7.80 -13.50
C GLY A 156 0.83 -6.40 -13.02
N ASN A 157 0.93 -5.45 -13.94
CA ASN A 157 1.21 -4.03 -13.65
C ASN A 157 -0.06 -3.16 -13.56
N LEU A 158 -1.26 -3.75 -13.63
CA LEU A 158 -2.52 -3.05 -13.53
C LEU A 158 -2.97 -2.97 -12.08
N MET A 159 -3.23 -1.74 -11.62
CA MET A 159 -3.89 -1.47 -10.35
C MET A 159 -5.38 -1.75 -10.51
N VAL A 160 -5.83 -2.92 -10.07
CA VAL A 160 -7.20 -3.41 -10.31
C VAL A 160 -8.12 -3.16 -9.12
N ASP A 161 -7.56 -2.96 -7.92
CA ASP A 161 -8.32 -2.71 -6.70
C ASP A 161 -8.49 -1.21 -6.46
N LEU A 162 -9.34 -0.59 -7.28
CA LEU A 162 -9.76 0.79 -7.13
C LEU A 162 -11.29 0.91 -7.22
N THR A 163 -11.80 1.99 -6.63
CA THR A 163 -13.20 2.39 -6.71
C THR A 163 -13.32 3.65 -7.55
N VAL A 164 -14.22 3.64 -8.53
CA VAL A 164 -14.45 4.79 -9.41
C VAL A 164 -15.10 5.93 -8.63
N SER A 165 -14.36 7.03 -8.42
CA SER A 165 -14.84 8.23 -7.71
C SER A 165 -14.81 9.51 -8.56
N ASN A 166 -14.29 9.46 -9.79
CA ASN A 166 -14.20 10.60 -10.69
C ASN A 166 -14.04 10.16 -12.16
N HIS A 167 -14.20 11.10 -13.10
CA HIS A 167 -14.11 10.84 -14.53
C HIS A 167 -12.77 10.22 -14.98
N LYS A 168 -11.64 10.60 -14.37
CA LYS A 168 -10.34 9.98 -14.70
C LYS A 168 -10.33 8.50 -14.32
N LEU A 169 -10.91 8.14 -13.18
CA LEU A 169 -10.95 6.77 -12.70
C LEU A 169 -11.93 5.90 -13.51
N ILE A 170 -13.03 6.45 -14.04
CA ILE A 170 -13.92 5.65 -14.90
C ILE A 170 -13.24 5.29 -16.22
N SER A 171 -12.56 6.24 -16.88
CA SER A 171 -11.77 5.95 -18.09
C SER A 171 -10.66 4.93 -17.80
N ARG A 172 -10.00 5.03 -16.65
CA ARG A 172 -8.99 4.04 -16.22
C ARG A 172 -9.59 2.66 -15.99
N ALA A 173 -10.75 2.58 -15.35
CA ALA A 173 -11.48 1.34 -15.10
C ALA A 173 -11.85 0.63 -16.40
N ARG A 174 -12.44 1.36 -17.36
CA ARG A 174 -12.80 0.83 -18.69
C ARG A 174 -11.57 0.21 -19.38
N ARG A 175 -10.44 0.93 -19.39
CA ARG A 175 -9.18 0.43 -19.97
C ARG A 175 -8.71 -0.85 -19.29
N ILE A 176 -8.67 -0.88 -17.95
CA ILE A 176 -8.24 -2.06 -17.19
C ILE A 176 -9.11 -3.27 -17.52
N ILE A 177 -10.44 -3.12 -17.45
CA ILE A 177 -11.37 -4.22 -17.68
C ILE A 177 -11.21 -4.75 -19.10
N ARG A 178 -11.14 -3.88 -20.11
CA ARG A 178 -10.94 -4.29 -21.51
C ARG A 178 -9.59 -4.98 -21.73
N THR A 179 -8.51 -4.46 -21.14
CA THR A 179 -7.18 -5.09 -21.26
C THR A 179 -7.20 -6.51 -20.71
N VAL A 180 -7.76 -6.73 -19.52
CA VAL A 180 -7.81 -8.07 -18.91
C VAL A 180 -8.83 -8.97 -19.63
N ALA A 181 -9.97 -8.44 -20.03
CA ALA A 181 -10.98 -9.16 -20.82
C ALA A 181 -10.41 -9.69 -22.14
N ALA A 182 -9.57 -8.90 -22.83
CA ALA A 182 -8.91 -9.33 -24.05
C ALA A 182 -7.93 -10.50 -23.83
N GLU A 183 -7.32 -10.58 -22.64
CA GLU A 183 -6.39 -11.66 -22.27
C GLU A 183 -7.12 -12.93 -21.78
N VAL A 184 -8.22 -12.77 -21.06
CA VAL A 184 -8.97 -13.89 -20.45
C VAL A 184 -10.00 -14.48 -21.42
N GLY A 185 -10.54 -13.67 -22.32
CA GLY A 185 -11.74 -14.00 -23.08
C GLY A 185 -13.00 -13.59 -22.33
N LEU A 186 -14.09 -13.41 -23.07
CA LEU A 186 -15.39 -13.03 -22.53
C LEU A 186 -16.47 -14.04 -22.94
N PRO A 187 -17.49 -14.26 -22.10
CA PRO A 187 -18.70 -14.91 -22.53
C PRO A 187 -19.43 -14.08 -23.60
N PRO A 188 -20.16 -14.70 -24.55
CA PRO A 188 -20.85 -13.99 -25.63
C PRO A 188 -21.78 -12.87 -25.15
N SER A 189 -22.43 -13.04 -24.00
CA SER A 189 -23.33 -12.06 -23.39
C SER A 189 -22.65 -10.75 -22.97
N TYR A 190 -21.32 -10.74 -22.86
CA TYR A 190 -20.54 -9.55 -22.48
C TYR A 190 -19.65 -9.04 -23.62
N ALA A 191 -19.77 -9.56 -24.85
CA ALA A 191 -18.89 -9.14 -25.96
C ALA A 191 -18.98 -7.64 -26.29
N SER A 192 -20.16 -7.02 -26.12
CA SER A 192 -20.41 -5.61 -26.39
C SER A 192 -19.64 -4.63 -25.50
N ILE A 193 -19.14 -5.06 -24.33
CA ILE A 193 -18.40 -4.16 -23.43
C ILE A 193 -17.09 -3.62 -24.04
N PHE A 194 -16.57 -4.27 -25.09
CA PHE A 194 -15.39 -3.79 -25.80
C PHE A 194 -15.66 -2.49 -26.57
N THR A 195 -16.90 -2.27 -26.98
CA THR A 195 -17.31 -1.16 -27.85
C THR A 195 -18.32 -0.21 -27.20
N ASP A 196 -19.03 -0.67 -26.16
CA ASP A 196 -20.07 0.08 -25.46
C ASP A 196 -19.60 0.47 -24.05
N ASP A 197 -19.32 1.77 -23.88
CA ASP A 197 -18.90 2.35 -22.59
C ASP A 197 -20.06 2.38 -21.58
N ASP A 198 -21.31 2.56 -22.02
CA ASP A 198 -22.47 2.72 -21.13
C ASP A 198 -22.83 1.40 -20.46
N GLN A 199 -22.72 0.29 -21.18
CA GLN A 199 -22.89 -1.05 -20.60
C GLN A 199 -21.81 -1.36 -19.57
N LEU A 200 -20.55 -1.07 -19.88
CA LEU A 200 -19.45 -1.31 -18.96
C LEU A 200 -19.59 -0.45 -17.69
N ASP A 201 -19.97 0.81 -17.85
CA ASP A 201 -20.26 1.70 -16.74
C ASP A 201 -21.44 1.24 -15.90
N ALA A 202 -22.48 0.66 -16.52
CA ALA A 202 -23.60 0.09 -15.79
C ALA A 202 -23.16 -1.09 -14.91
N VAL A 203 -22.28 -1.97 -15.41
CA VAL A 203 -21.71 -3.06 -14.60
C VAL A 203 -20.87 -2.51 -13.46
N ILE A 204 -19.99 -1.53 -13.73
CA ILE A 204 -19.18 -0.88 -12.69
C ILE A 204 -20.06 -0.27 -11.61
N ARG A 205 -21.13 0.45 -11.99
CA ARG A 205 -22.10 1.04 -11.04
C ARG A 205 -22.82 -0.01 -10.20
N ARG A 206 -23.23 -1.13 -10.80
CA ARG A 206 -23.85 -2.25 -10.06
C ARG A 206 -22.88 -2.94 -9.09
N CYS A 207 -21.57 -2.77 -9.30
CA CYS A 207 -20.51 -3.26 -8.42
C CYS A 207 -20.02 -2.18 -7.44
N ASP A 208 -20.83 -1.16 -7.16
CA ASP A 208 -20.52 -0.03 -6.26
C ASP A 208 -19.23 0.72 -6.65
N GLY A 209 -18.93 0.76 -7.95
CA GLY A 209 -17.72 1.38 -8.50
C GLY A 209 -16.46 0.52 -8.41
N SER A 210 -16.52 -0.70 -7.85
CA SER A 210 -15.38 -1.61 -7.71
C SER A 210 -14.95 -2.16 -9.07
N VAL A 211 -13.74 -1.79 -9.51
CA VAL A 211 -13.19 -2.26 -10.79
C VAL A 211 -12.84 -3.74 -10.75
N LYS A 212 -12.29 -4.23 -9.64
CA LYS A 212 -11.93 -5.64 -9.48
C LYS A 212 -13.18 -6.54 -9.55
N LEU A 213 -14.26 -6.16 -8.87
CA LEU A 213 -15.51 -6.93 -8.89
C LEU A 213 -16.17 -6.89 -10.27
N ALA A 214 -16.28 -5.69 -10.86
CA ALA A 214 -16.84 -5.53 -12.21
C ALA A 214 -16.09 -6.35 -13.25
N LEU A 215 -14.76 -6.41 -13.15
CA LEU A 215 -13.92 -7.23 -14.01
C LEU A 215 -14.27 -8.72 -13.88
N VAL A 216 -14.39 -9.26 -12.66
CA VAL A 216 -14.77 -10.67 -12.45
C VAL A 216 -16.16 -10.95 -13.02
N VAL A 217 -17.14 -10.06 -12.80
CA VAL A 217 -18.50 -10.19 -13.36
C VAL A 217 -18.46 -10.26 -14.88
N VAL A 218 -17.72 -9.35 -15.50
CA VAL A 218 -17.54 -9.27 -16.95
C VAL A 218 -16.94 -10.54 -17.54
N VAL A 219 -15.82 -11.03 -16.99
CA VAL A 219 -15.08 -12.15 -17.57
C VAL A 219 -15.71 -13.51 -17.27
N SER A 220 -16.44 -13.63 -16.15
CA SER A 220 -17.09 -14.88 -15.76
C SER A 220 -18.53 -15.01 -16.25
N GLY A 221 -19.22 -13.87 -16.42
CA GLY A 221 -20.66 -13.83 -16.61
C GLY A 221 -21.48 -14.22 -15.38
N TRP A 222 -20.86 -14.39 -14.22
CA TRP A 222 -21.55 -14.77 -12.98
C TRP A 222 -22.31 -13.60 -12.35
N GLY A 223 -23.21 -13.92 -11.43
CA GLY A 223 -23.88 -12.93 -10.58
C GLY A 223 -22.90 -12.22 -9.64
N ILE A 224 -23.19 -10.96 -9.31
CA ILE A 224 -22.32 -10.09 -8.51
C ILE A 224 -21.97 -10.71 -7.16
N ASP A 225 -22.93 -11.32 -6.48
CA ASP A 225 -22.72 -11.93 -5.16
C ASP A 225 -21.77 -13.13 -5.23
N LEU A 226 -21.91 -13.99 -6.26
CA LEU A 226 -20.98 -15.09 -6.51
C LEU A 226 -19.57 -14.59 -6.80
N CYS A 227 -19.42 -13.53 -7.60
CA CYS A 227 -18.11 -12.92 -7.86
C CYS A 227 -17.50 -12.33 -6.58
N ARG A 228 -18.32 -11.70 -5.72
CA ARG A 228 -17.87 -11.14 -4.45
C ARG A 228 -17.40 -12.24 -3.51
N GLU A 229 -18.16 -13.33 -3.39
CA GLU A 229 -17.76 -14.51 -2.61
C GLU A 229 -16.48 -15.15 -3.13
N ALA A 230 -16.34 -15.30 -4.45
CA ALA A 230 -15.13 -15.84 -5.07
C ALA A 230 -13.89 -15.00 -4.75
N LEU A 231 -14.01 -13.66 -4.84
CA LEU A 231 -12.95 -12.74 -4.44
C LEU A 231 -12.60 -12.88 -2.96
N THR A 232 -13.59 -12.92 -2.07
CA THR A 232 -13.36 -13.10 -0.62
C THR A 232 -12.65 -14.42 -0.32
N ARG A 233 -13.09 -15.52 -0.93
CA ARG A 233 -12.51 -16.87 -0.73
C ARG A 233 -11.05 -16.94 -1.14
N ARG A 234 -10.64 -16.17 -2.16
CA ARG A 234 -9.26 -16.09 -2.65
C ARG A 234 -8.47 -14.93 -2.02
N GLY A 235 -8.94 -14.35 -0.92
CA GLY A 235 -8.25 -13.24 -0.24
C GLY A 235 -8.09 -12.00 -1.12
N GLY A 236 -8.99 -11.78 -2.07
CA GLY A 236 -8.96 -10.66 -3.02
C GLY A 236 -7.96 -10.81 -4.17
N ALA A 237 -7.28 -11.96 -4.30
CA ALA A 237 -6.32 -12.22 -5.36
C ALA A 237 -7.00 -12.48 -6.71
N LEU A 238 -7.03 -11.47 -7.59
CA LEU A 238 -7.76 -11.55 -8.85
C LEU A 238 -7.28 -12.71 -9.74
N ARG A 239 -5.97 -12.96 -9.84
CA ARG A 239 -5.41 -14.04 -10.67
C ARG A 239 -6.01 -15.41 -10.32
N ALA A 240 -6.09 -15.73 -9.04
CA ALA A 240 -6.64 -17.01 -8.59
C ALA A 240 -8.13 -17.15 -8.96
N VAL A 241 -8.90 -16.06 -8.87
CA VAL A 241 -10.31 -16.07 -9.30
C VAL A 241 -10.44 -16.26 -10.81
N LEU A 242 -9.57 -15.64 -11.61
CA LEU A 242 -9.59 -15.80 -13.07
C LEU A 242 -9.20 -17.23 -13.51
N GLU A 243 -8.34 -17.90 -12.77
CA GLU A 243 -8.02 -19.32 -12.97
C GLU A 243 -9.25 -20.21 -12.73
N ASP A 244 -10.02 -19.93 -11.66
CA ASP A 244 -11.28 -20.64 -11.37
C ASP A 244 -12.30 -20.47 -12.51
N VAL A 245 -12.44 -19.24 -13.03
CA VAL A 245 -13.33 -18.92 -14.17
C VAL A 245 -12.94 -19.69 -15.44
N ARG A 246 -11.65 -19.75 -15.76
CA ARG A 246 -11.15 -20.51 -16.92
C ARG A 246 -11.42 -22.00 -16.77
N PHE A 247 -11.21 -22.57 -15.58
CA PHE A 247 -11.45 -23.98 -15.32
C PHE A 247 -12.92 -24.38 -15.46
N GLU A 248 -13.84 -23.57 -14.94
CA GLU A 248 -15.27 -23.82 -15.12
C GLU A 248 -15.72 -23.71 -16.58
N THR A 249 -15.20 -22.73 -17.31
CA THR A 249 -15.53 -22.53 -18.73
C THR A 249 -15.06 -23.73 -19.56
N ALA A 250 -13.82 -24.20 -19.32
CA ALA A 250 -13.31 -25.41 -19.98
C ALA A 250 -14.14 -26.65 -19.62
N SER A 251 -14.50 -26.83 -18.35
CA SER A 251 -15.29 -27.98 -17.88
C SER A 251 -16.71 -28.05 -18.48
N ARG A 252 -17.29 -26.90 -18.84
CA ARG A 252 -18.59 -26.84 -19.55
C ARG A 252 -18.47 -27.19 -21.03
N VAL A 253 -17.33 -26.87 -21.67
CA VAL A 253 -17.07 -27.20 -23.08
C VAL A 253 -16.82 -28.71 -23.27
N PHE A 254 -16.21 -29.39 -22.30
CA PHE A 254 -15.96 -30.85 -22.36
C PHE A 254 -17.15 -31.73 -21.92
N LYS A 255 -18.29 -31.14 -21.54
CA LYS A 255 -19.52 -31.87 -21.16
C LYS A 255 -20.61 -31.85 -22.25
N VAL A 256 -20.27 -31.47 -23.47
CA VAL A 256 -21.17 -31.45 -24.65
C VAL A 256 -20.77 -32.54 -25.63
#